data_AF-A0A7V9BS12-F1
#
_entry.id   AF-A0A7V9BS12-F1
#
_cell.length_a   1.000
_cell.length_b   1.000
_cell.length_c   1.000
_cell.angle_alpha   90.00
_cell.angle_beta   90.00
_cell.angle_gamma   90.00
#
_symmetry.space_group_name_H-M   'P 1'
#
loop_
_entity.id
_entity.type
_entity.pdbx_description
1 polymer ?
#
loop_
_entity_poly.entity_id
_entity_poly.type
_entity_poly.pdbx_seq_one_letter_code
_entity_poly.pdbx_strand_id
1 'polypeptide(L)'
;MAHATAIHVKGAKGDCHKLDEEIAKGPMPPDGLLMHLVRPTQEGFEILDVWRQARDANTFLTERVEPALQNLGLPFSRQADSEVWNMARP
;
A
#
# COMPACT_ATOMS: atom_id res chain seq x y z
N MET A 1 17.99 -1.21 3.23
CA MET A 1 17.40 -2.56 3.15
C MET A 1 16.02 -2.44 2.52
N ALA A 2 15.50 -3.50 1.87
CA ALA A 2 14.11 -3.49 1.41
C ALA A 2 13.15 -3.41 2.59
N HIS A 3 11.93 -2.94 2.35
CA HIS A 3 11.01 -2.55 3.40
C HIS A 3 9.59 -3.00 3.07
N ALA A 4 8.88 -3.62 4.01
CA ALA A 4 7.50 -4.04 3.85
C ALA A 4 6.55 -3.12 4.62
N THR A 5 5.49 -2.70 3.95
CA THR A 5 4.40 -1.92 4.53
C THR A 5 3.09 -2.69 4.43
N ALA A 6 2.27 -2.60 5.47
CA ALA A 6 0.90 -3.08 5.45
C ALA A 6 -0.06 -1.99 5.90
N ILE A 7 -1.10 -1.74 5.12
CA ILE A 7 -2.23 -0.87 5.49
C ILE A 7 -3.53 -1.67 5.45
N HIS A 8 -4.38 -1.42 6.43
CA HIS A 8 -5.74 -1.94 6.46
C HIS A 8 -6.70 -0.81 6.11
N VAL A 9 -7.54 -1.03 5.10
CA VAL A 9 -8.55 -0.08 4.66
C VAL A 9 -9.93 -0.64 5.03
N LYS A 10 -10.72 0.16 5.76
CA LYS A 10 -12.10 -0.19 6.09
C LYS A 10 -13.02 0.21 4.93
N GLY A 11 -13.89 -0.70 4.52
CA GLY A 11 -14.80 -0.47 3.40
C GLY A 11 -15.41 -1.75 2.84
N ALA A 12 -16.08 -1.66 1.70
CA ALA A 12 -16.50 -2.84 0.96
C ALA A 12 -15.28 -3.48 0.27
N LYS A 13 -15.30 -4.81 0.11
CA LYS A 13 -14.22 -5.53 -0.60
C LYS A 13 -13.97 -4.99 -2.02
N GLY A 14 -15.00 -4.49 -2.70
CA GLY A 14 -14.88 -3.92 -4.05
C GLY A 14 -14.32 -2.49 -4.09
N ASP A 15 -14.09 -1.84 -2.95
CA ASP A 15 -13.54 -0.49 -2.90
C ASP A 15 -12.04 -0.45 -3.22
N CYS A 16 -11.33 -1.59 -3.18
CA CYS A 16 -9.93 -1.65 -3.61
C CYS A 16 -9.77 -1.27 -5.09
N HIS A 17 -10.70 -1.66 -5.96
CA HIS A 17 -10.64 -1.30 -7.38
C HIS A 17 -10.86 0.19 -7.61
N LYS A 18 -11.74 0.84 -6.81
CA LYS A 18 -11.92 2.29 -6.87
C LYS A 18 -10.67 3.03 -6.41
N LEU A 19 -10.01 2.50 -5.38
CA LEU A 19 -8.73 3.03 -4.91
C LEU A 19 -7.65 2.89 -5.99
N ASP A 20 -7.57 1.73 -6.65
CA ASP A 20 -6.65 1.50 -7.76
C ASP A 20 -6.92 2.47 -8.91
N GLU A 21 -8.18 2.73 -9.26
CA GLU A 21 -8.55 3.71 -10.29
C GLU A 21 -8.13 5.14 -9.93
N GLU A 22 -8.30 5.56 -8.68
CA GLU A 22 -7.83 6.87 -8.21
C GLU A 22 -6.29 6.96 -8.26
N ILE A 23 -5.60 5.90 -7.86
CA ILE A 23 -4.13 5.80 -7.89
C ILE A 23 -3.60 5.59 -9.33
N ALA A 24 -4.37 5.06 -10.26
CA ALA A 24 -3.94 4.86 -11.64
C ALA A 24 -3.89 6.17 -12.45
N LYS A 25 -4.42 7.28 -11.91
CA LYS A 25 -4.34 8.62 -12.53
C LYS A 25 -2.93 9.22 -12.59
N GLY A 26 -1.97 8.63 -11.88
CA GLY A 26 -0.56 9.03 -11.87
C GLY A 26 0.35 7.94 -12.45
N PRO A 27 1.67 8.17 -12.50
CA PRO A 27 2.64 7.19 -13.00
C PRO A 27 2.58 5.86 -12.22
N MET A 28 2.64 4.75 -12.95
CA MET A 28 2.63 3.38 -12.41
C MET A 28 3.63 2.49 -13.18
N PRO A 29 4.30 1.53 -12.51
CA PRO A 29 4.34 1.36 -11.05
C PRO A 29 5.11 2.50 -10.37
N PRO A 30 4.86 2.77 -9.08
CA PRO A 30 5.60 3.77 -8.32
C PRO A 30 7.09 3.42 -8.21
N ASP A 31 7.93 4.44 -8.11
CA ASP A 31 9.36 4.25 -7.90
C ASP A 31 9.63 3.43 -6.63
N GLY A 32 10.56 2.49 -6.74
CA GLY A 32 10.98 1.66 -5.62
C GLY A 32 10.02 0.53 -5.23
N LEU A 33 8.81 0.43 -5.79
CA LEU A 33 7.91 -0.69 -5.53
C LEU A 33 8.49 -2.00 -6.11
N LEU A 34 8.60 -3.04 -5.28
CA LEU A 34 9.12 -4.36 -5.64
C LEU A 34 8.02 -5.42 -5.71
N MET A 35 7.00 -5.30 -4.87
CA MET A 35 5.85 -6.20 -4.83
C MET A 35 4.63 -5.44 -4.31
N HIS A 36 3.47 -5.73 -4.88
CA HIS A 36 2.18 -5.24 -4.43
C HIS A 36 1.20 -6.40 -4.33
N LEU A 37 0.47 -6.47 -3.22
CA LEU A 37 -0.53 -7.49 -2.95
C LEU A 37 -1.74 -6.84 -2.28
N VAL A 38 -2.93 -7.10 -2.82
CA VAL A 38 -4.18 -6.76 -2.17
C VAL A 38 -4.92 -8.03 -1.78
N ARG A 39 -5.43 -8.06 -0.55
CA ARG A 39 -6.29 -9.15 -0.08
C ARG A 39 -7.57 -8.62 0.55
N PRO A 40 -8.73 -9.25 0.31
CA PRO A 40 -9.94 -8.91 1.05
C PRO A 40 -9.83 -9.37 2.51
N THR A 41 -10.45 -8.61 3.40
CA THR A 41 -10.64 -8.95 4.83
C THR A 41 -12.14 -9.01 5.16
N GLN A 42 -12.50 -9.23 6.43
CA GLN A 42 -13.90 -9.13 6.87
C GLN A 42 -14.39 -7.68 6.93
N GLU A 43 -13.50 -6.73 7.21
CA GLU A 43 -13.83 -5.30 7.43
C GLU A 43 -13.44 -4.39 6.25
N GLY A 44 -12.89 -4.97 5.18
CA GLY A 44 -12.48 -4.25 3.98
C GLY A 44 -11.41 -5.01 3.22
N PHE A 45 -10.23 -4.42 3.09
CA PHE A 45 -9.08 -5.03 2.43
C PHE A 45 -7.77 -4.57 3.04
N GLU A 46 -6.72 -5.34 2.79
CA GLU A 46 -5.35 -4.99 3.16
C GLU A 46 -4.49 -4.89 1.92
N ILE A 47 -3.62 -3.89 1.92
CA ILE A 47 -2.57 -3.71 0.94
C ILE A 47 -1.24 -4.03 1.62
N LEU A 48 -0.49 -4.94 1.03
CA LEU A 48 0.85 -5.31 1.44
C LEU A 48 1.82 -5.01 0.30
N ASP A 49 2.78 -4.15 0.58
CA ASP A 49 3.76 -3.72 -0.40
C ASP A 49 5.17 -3.99 0.11
N VAL A 50 6.06 -4.36 -0.79
CA VAL A 50 7.50 -4.43 -0.54
C VAL A 50 8.17 -3.37 -1.41
N TRP A 51 9.01 -2.57 -0.79
CA TRP A 51 9.69 -1.41 -1.36
C TRP A 51 11.19 -1.60 -1.29
N ARG A 52 11.91 -1.00 -2.23
CA ARG A 52 13.37 -0.95 -2.23
C ARG A 52 13.88 -0.17 -1.03
N GLN A 53 13.17 0.89 -0.64
CA GLN A 53 13.52 1.76 0.48
C GLN A 53 12.25 2.27 1.18
N ALA A 54 12.32 2.44 2.51
CA ALA A 54 11.18 2.92 3.31
C ALA A 54 10.70 4.32 2.89
N ARG A 55 11.60 5.19 2.41
CA ARG A 55 11.23 6.54 1.94
C ARG A 55 10.30 6.51 0.73
N ASP A 56 10.51 5.57 -0.19
CA ASP A 56 9.71 5.47 -1.42
C ASP A 56 8.27 5.06 -1.05
N ALA A 57 8.14 4.15 -0.07
CA ALA A 57 6.85 3.76 0.51
C ALA A 57 6.13 4.95 1.17
N ASN A 58 6.84 5.71 2.01
CA ASN A 58 6.26 6.84 2.73
C ASN A 58 5.81 7.94 1.75
N THR A 59 6.65 8.30 0.76
CA THR A 59 6.29 9.27 -0.28
C THR A 59 5.04 8.83 -1.03
N PHE A 60 4.99 7.58 -1.50
CA PHE A 60 3.82 7.08 -2.23
C PHE A 60 2.56 7.06 -1.36
N LEU A 61 2.68 6.62 -0.11
CA LEU A 61 1.57 6.62 0.85
C LEU A 61 1.02 8.04 1.02
N THR A 62 1.86 8.99 1.43
CA THR A 62 1.42 10.34 1.80
C THR A 62 0.97 11.17 0.60
N GLU A 63 1.61 11.03 -0.56
CA GLU A 63 1.32 11.88 -1.72
C GLU A 63 0.22 11.32 -2.62
N ARG A 64 -0.03 10.00 -2.56
CA ARG A 64 -0.94 9.34 -3.52
C ARG A 64 -2.04 8.53 -2.85
N VAL A 65 -1.68 7.64 -1.92
CA VAL A 65 -2.64 6.70 -1.32
C VAL A 65 -3.55 7.41 -0.31
N GLU A 66 -3.00 8.21 0.60
CA GLU A 66 -3.79 8.92 1.61
C GLU A 66 -4.79 9.90 0.98
N PRO A 67 -4.41 10.74 -0.01
CA PRO A 67 -5.37 11.61 -0.70
C PRO A 67 -6.45 10.81 -1.43
N ALA A 68 -6.11 9.69 -2.07
CA ALA A 68 -7.10 8.84 -2.74
C ALA A 68 -8.09 8.22 -1.75
N LEU A 69 -7.61 7.71 -0.62
CA LEU A 69 -8.46 7.19 0.45
C LEU A 69 -9.36 8.27 1.05
N GLN A 70 -8.84 9.48 1.26
CA GLN A 70 -9.62 10.64 1.72
C GLN A 70 -10.72 11.01 0.71
N ASN A 71 -10.40 11.07 -0.58
CA ASN A 71 -11.36 11.37 -1.64
C ASN A 71 -12.50 10.33 -1.71
N LEU A 72 -12.18 9.06 -1.44
CA LEU A 72 -13.15 7.96 -1.42
C LEU A 72 -13.88 7.81 -0.08
N GLY A 73 -13.51 8.59 0.94
CA GLY A 73 -14.07 8.49 2.29
C GLY A 73 -13.76 7.15 2.97
N LEU A 74 -12.63 6.52 2.65
CA LEU A 74 -12.21 5.22 3.14
C LEU A 74 -11.22 5.36 4.32
N PRO A 75 -11.63 5.05 5.57
CA PRO A 75 -10.71 5.07 6.70
C PRO A 75 -9.65 3.98 6.56
N PHE A 76 -8.42 4.28 6.97
CA PHE A 76 -7.33 3.30 6.95
C PHE A 76 -6.45 3.41 8.19
N SER A 77 -5.67 2.37 8.43
CA SER A 77 -4.64 2.34 9.47
C SER A 77 -3.40 1.60 9.00
N ARG A 78 -2.22 2.13 9.37
CA ARG A 78 -0.95 1.44 9.14
C ARG A 78 -0.80 0.30 10.14
N GLN A 79 -0.64 -0.91 9.62
CA GLN A 79 -0.51 -2.12 10.43
C GLN A 79 0.95 -2.50 10.66
N ALA A 80 1.81 -2.31 9.66
CA ALA A 80 3.23 -2.63 9.77
C ALA A 80 4.11 -1.73 8.89
N ASP A 81 5.33 -1.53 9.38
CA ASP A 81 6.48 -0.91 8.73
C ASP A 81 7.68 -1.72 9.25
N SER A 82 8.32 -2.50 8.37
CA SER A 82 9.35 -3.45 8.77
C SER A 82 10.39 -3.68 7.68
N GLU A 83 11.64 -3.88 8.10
CA GLU A 83 12.69 -4.29 7.18
C GLU A 83 12.49 -5.72 6.68
N VAL A 84 12.76 -5.95 5.40
CA VAL A 84 12.67 -7.28 4.77
C VAL A 84 14.03 -7.94 4.78
N TRP A 85 14.09 -9.09 5.43
CA TRP A 85 15.29 -9.92 5.55
C TRP A 85 15.32 -10.98 4.46
N ASN A 86 16.43 -11.06 3.73
CA ASN A 86 16.66 -12.17 2.82
C ASN A 86 17.27 -13.34 3.58
N MET A 87 16.45 -14.32 3.95
CA MET A 87 16.91 -15.50 4.68
C MET A 87 17.72 -16.48 3.82
N ALA A 88 17.81 -16.27 2.51
CA ALA A 88 18.59 -17.11 1.58
C ALA A 88 20.05 -16.66 1.42
N ARG A 89 20.44 -15.53 2.02
CA ARG A 89 21.84 -15.08 2.07
C ARG A 89 22.15 -14.59 3.50
N PRO A 90 23.07 -15.26 4.23
CA PRO A 90 23.47 -14.82 5.56
C PRO A 90 24.13 -13.45 5.55
#